data_AF-A0AAD7XND8-F1
#
_entry.id   AF-A0AAD7XND8-F1
#
_cell.length_a   1.000
_cell.length_b   1.000
_cell.length_c   1.000
_cell.angle_alpha   90.00
_cell.angle_beta   90.00
_cell.angle_gamma   90.00
#
_symmetry.space_group_name_H-M   'P 1'
#
loop_
_entity.id
_entity.type
_entity.pdbx_description
1 polymer ?
#
loop_
_entity_poly.entity_id
_entity_poly.type
_entity_poly.pdbx_seq_one_letter_code
_entity_poly.pdbx_strand_id
1 'polypeptide(L)'
;MWVDDDDPFEWKGVKAEGGRVTSISIIPKDLLDYDFFREHPPDSRFEWSLRLEALPPEIGQLTALTSLNLIWCSQFTTLPSEIGQLTELTSLNLSRCIQFTTLPSEIGQLTTLTKLVLAYLYCEHLMVLPPEIGDLTALTSLDLKDCRRG
;
A
#
# COMPACT_ATOMS: atom_id res chain seq x y z
N MET A 1 2.61 14.46 -7.85
CA MET A 1 1.67 13.89 -8.84
C MET A 1 2.33 12.62 -9.32
N TRP A 2 1.76 11.46 -9.02
CA TRP A 2 2.07 10.24 -9.77
C TRP A 2 1.45 10.50 -11.13
N VAL A 3 2.29 10.77 -12.13
CA VAL A 3 1.86 11.37 -13.39
C VAL A 3 1.30 10.26 -14.27
N ASP A 4 0.10 10.51 -14.79
CA ASP A 4 -0.54 9.72 -15.85
C ASP A 4 0.44 9.53 -17.02
N ASP A 5 0.58 8.30 -17.53
CA ASP A 5 1.34 7.89 -18.73
C ASP A 5 2.89 7.85 -18.71
N ASP A 6 3.58 8.31 -17.66
CA ASP A 6 5.06 8.28 -17.63
C ASP A 6 5.62 6.94 -17.12
N ASP A 7 6.65 6.46 -17.81
CA ASP A 7 7.43 5.23 -17.59
C ASP A 7 7.43 4.72 -16.13
N PRO A 8 6.97 3.47 -15.86
CA PRO A 8 6.96 2.91 -14.51
C PRO A 8 8.34 2.81 -13.87
N PHE A 9 9.45 2.90 -14.62
CA PHE A 9 10.80 3.00 -14.04
C PHE A 9 11.09 4.35 -13.38
N GLU A 10 10.36 5.40 -13.76
CA GLU A 10 10.51 6.76 -13.22
C GLU A 10 9.59 7.02 -12.02
N TRP A 11 8.69 6.09 -11.66
CA TRP A 11 7.82 6.30 -10.51
C TRP A 11 8.63 6.37 -9.20
N LYS A 12 8.17 7.24 -8.30
CA LYS A 12 8.85 7.47 -7.03
C LYS A 12 8.90 6.19 -6.19
N GLY A 13 10.10 5.76 -5.83
CA GLY A 13 10.30 4.62 -4.93
C GLY A 13 10.33 3.26 -5.63
N VAL A 14 10.43 3.25 -6.96
CA VAL A 14 10.61 2.04 -7.76
C VAL A 14 12.01 1.45 -7.58
N LYS A 15 12.05 0.12 -7.56
CA LYS A 15 13.25 -0.69 -7.77
C LYS A 15 12.96 -1.67 -8.90
N ALA A 16 13.93 -1.80 -9.80
CA ALA A 16 13.86 -2.68 -10.94
C ALA A 16 15.04 -3.65 -10.94
N GLU A 17 14.77 -4.89 -11.36
CA GLU A 17 15.76 -5.95 -11.52
C GLU A 17 15.55 -6.62 -12.88
N GLY A 18 16.63 -6.83 -13.63
CA GLY A 18 16.54 -7.45 -14.96
C GLY A 18 15.64 -6.72 -15.96
N GLY A 19 15.50 -5.38 -15.82
CA GLY A 19 14.64 -4.57 -16.69
C GLY A 19 13.14 -4.72 -16.39
N ARG A 20 12.76 -5.17 -15.19
CA ARG A 20 11.37 -5.24 -14.74
C ARG A 20 11.24 -4.58 -13.37
N VAL A 21 10.15 -3.86 -13.13
CA VAL A 21 9.86 -3.28 -11.81
C VAL A 21 9.48 -4.42 -10.86
N THR A 22 10.25 -4.60 -9.79
CA THR A 22 10.07 -5.69 -8.81
C THR A 22 9.58 -5.19 -7.46
N SER A 23 9.80 -3.92 -7.14
CA SER A 23 9.36 -3.33 -5.88
C SER A 23 8.99 -1.86 -6.05
N ILE A 24 7.89 -1.45 -5.43
CA ILE A 24 7.49 -0.06 -5.28
C ILE A 24 7.40 0.23 -3.79
N SER A 25 8.08 1.28 -3.34
CA SER A 25 8.06 1.72 -1.95
C SER A 25 7.93 3.22 -1.86
N ILE A 26 6.72 3.68 -1.59
CA ILE A 26 6.42 5.09 -1.37
C ILE A 26 6.36 5.35 0.12
N ILE A 27 7.42 5.99 0.60
CA ILE A 27 7.60 6.36 2.00
C ILE A 27 8.06 7.82 2.00
N PRO A 28 7.50 8.70 2.85
CA PRO A 28 8.03 10.06 2.98
C PRO A 28 9.52 10.01 3.31
N LYS A 29 10.31 10.85 2.63
CA LYS A 29 11.79 10.83 2.73
C LYS A 29 12.27 11.13 4.15
N ASP A 30 11.47 11.91 4.89
CA ASP A 30 11.75 12.35 6.25
C ASP A 30 11.56 11.23 7.30
N LEU A 31 10.94 10.10 6.92
CA LEU A 31 10.75 8.95 7.81
C LEU A 31 11.96 8.00 7.85
N LEU A 32 13.00 8.29 7.08
CA LEU A 32 14.28 7.60 7.21
C LEU A 32 15.11 8.14 8.38
N ASP A 33 14.69 9.27 8.96
CA ASP A 33 15.28 9.86 10.16
C ASP A 33 14.43 9.49 11.39
N TYR A 34 15.01 8.69 12.30
CA TYR A 34 14.35 8.20 13.50
C TYR A 34 14.12 9.32 14.54
N ASP A 35 15.00 10.32 14.58
CA ASP A 35 14.88 11.44 15.54
C ASP A 35 13.68 12.34 15.21
N PHE A 36 13.30 12.38 13.94
CA PHE A 36 12.15 13.15 13.44
C PHE A 36 10.83 12.77 14.14
N PHE A 37 10.55 11.47 14.28
CA PHE A 37 9.32 10.97 14.91
C PHE A 37 9.26 11.20 16.42
N ARG A 38 10.41 11.26 17.08
CA ARG A 38 10.49 11.55 18.51
C ARG A 38 10.11 13.00 18.79
N GLU A 39 10.47 13.90 17.88
CA GLU A 39 10.25 15.34 18.03
C GLU A 39 8.92 15.81 17.43
N HIS A 40 8.38 15.07 16.46
CA HIS A 40 7.14 15.41 15.75
C HIS A 40 6.12 14.25 15.81
N PRO A 41 5.45 14.06 16.96
CA PRO A 41 4.48 12.99 17.13
C PRO A 41 3.27 13.17 16.22
N PRO A 42 2.56 12.09 15.84
CA PRO A 42 1.54 12.06 14.78
C PRO A 42 0.39 13.09 14.86
N ASP A 43 0.21 13.76 16.00
CA ASP A 43 -0.86 14.73 16.29
C ASP A 43 -0.64 16.12 15.68
N SER A 44 0.57 16.46 15.23
CA SER A 44 0.82 17.71 14.48
C SER A 44 0.36 17.58 13.02
N ARG A 45 -0.96 17.45 12.84
CA ARG A 45 -1.74 17.67 11.61
C ARG A 45 -1.03 17.35 10.29
N PHE A 46 -0.86 16.06 10.01
CA PHE A 46 -0.76 15.49 8.65
C PHE A 46 0.31 16.04 7.68
N GLU A 47 1.29 16.83 8.13
CA GLU A 47 2.29 17.45 7.25
C GLU A 47 3.25 16.43 6.60
N TRP A 48 3.41 15.24 7.18
CA TRP A 48 4.28 14.18 6.65
C TRP A 48 3.59 13.25 5.66
N SER A 49 2.31 13.47 5.39
CA SER A 49 1.54 12.58 4.54
C SER A 49 1.81 12.81 3.06
N LEU A 50 2.01 11.73 2.31
CA LEU A 50 2.12 11.81 0.87
C LEU A 50 0.75 12.04 0.26
N ARG A 51 0.66 13.03 -0.64
CA ARG A 51 -0.51 13.26 -1.51
C ARG A 51 -0.57 12.22 -2.63
N LEU A 52 -0.76 10.95 -2.25
CA LEU A 52 -1.16 9.90 -3.17
C LEU A 52 -2.64 9.64 -2.93
N GLU A 53 -3.47 9.92 -3.93
CA GLU A 53 -4.93 9.74 -3.85
C GLU A 53 -5.35 8.37 -4.36
N ALA A 54 -4.74 7.92 -5.45
CA ALA A 54 -4.97 6.62 -6.07
C ALA A 54 -3.69 6.11 -6.74
N LEU A 55 -3.65 4.80 -7.01
CA LEU A 55 -2.69 4.22 -7.94
C LEU A 55 -3.31 4.24 -9.34
N PRO A 56 -2.50 4.48 -10.38
CA PRO A 56 -2.96 4.38 -11.76
C PRO A 56 -3.27 2.91 -12.12
N PRO A 57 -4.26 2.63 -13.00
CA PRO A 57 -4.59 1.26 -13.42
C PRO A 57 -3.41 0.54 -14.08
N GLU A 58 -2.46 1.27 -14.66
CA GLU A 58 -1.21 0.78 -15.24
C GLU A 58 -0.36 -0.03 -14.24
N ILE A 59 -0.60 0.10 -12.93
CA ILE A 59 0.01 -0.77 -11.92
C ILE A 59 -0.17 -2.25 -12.27
N GLY A 60 -1.31 -2.64 -12.85
CA GLY A 60 -1.59 -4.04 -13.24
C GLY A 60 -0.64 -4.59 -14.30
N GLN A 61 0.03 -3.72 -15.06
CA GLN A 61 1.03 -4.13 -16.06
C GLN A 61 2.33 -4.61 -15.42
N LEU A 62 2.58 -4.27 -14.14
CA LEU A 62 3.79 -4.63 -13.41
C LEU A 62 3.73 -6.08 -12.89
N THR A 63 3.55 -7.03 -13.80
CA THR A 63 3.40 -8.47 -13.50
C THR A 63 4.61 -9.11 -12.78
N ALA A 64 5.75 -8.42 -12.71
CA ALA A 64 6.92 -8.86 -11.95
C ALA A 64 7.03 -8.21 -10.55
N LEU A 65 6.05 -7.40 -10.15
CA LEU A 65 6.05 -6.71 -8.87
C LEU A 65 5.85 -7.72 -7.75
N THR A 66 6.84 -7.82 -6.86
CA THR A 66 6.83 -8.74 -5.72
C THR A 66 6.53 -8.03 -4.40
N SER A 67 6.75 -6.72 -4.34
CA SER A 67 6.54 -5.90 -3.13
C SER A 67 5.94 -4.54 -3.45
N LEU A 68 4.83 -4.21 -2.79
CA LEU A 68 4.17 -2.90 -2.86
C LEU A 68 4.02 -2.32 -1.44
N ASN A 69 4.77 -1.27 -1.14
CA ASN A 69 4.74 -0.57 0.14
C ASN A 69 4.26 0.87 -0.06
N LEU A 70 3.03 1.16 0.38
CA LEU A 70 2.44 2.49 0.45
C LEU A 70 2.28 2.84 1.93
N ILE A 71 3.15 3.70 2.46
CA ILE A 71 3.15 4.02 3.89
C ILE A 71 2.96 5.52 4.04
N TRP A 72 2.07 5.93 4.95
CA TRP A 72 1.75 7.34 5.21
C TRP A 72 1.10 8.08 4.01
N CYS A 73 0.35 7.37 3.17
CA CYS A 73 -0.47 7.98 2.12
C CYS A 73 -1.84 8.35 2.72
N SER A 74 -1.94 9.52 3.36
CA SER A 74 -3.15 9.91 4.11
C SER A 74 -4.39 10.13 3.25
N GLN A 75 -4.22 10.41 1.95
CA GLN A 75 -5.32 10.63 0.99
C GLN A 75 -5.63 9.39 0.15
N PHE A 76 -4.93 8.28 0.41
CA PHE A 76 -5.10 7.06 -0.37
C PHE A 76 -6.32 6.29 0.11
N THR A 77 -7.33 6.16 -0.74
CA THR A 77 -8.66 5.68 -0.33
C THR A 77 -8.94 4.23 -0.70
N THR A 78 -8.44 3.77 -1.86
CA THR A 78 -8.65 2.42 -2.39
C THR A 78 -7.51 2.00 -3.33
N LEU A 79 -7.37 0.70 -3.54
CA LEU A 79 -6.58 0.15 -4.65
C LEU A 79 -7.45 0.06 -5.93
N PRO A 80 -6.86 0.18 -7.13
CA PRO A 80 -7.54 -0.12 -8.38
C PRO A 80 -7.80 -1.63 -8.51
N SER A 81 -8.81 -2.03 -9.30
CA SER A 81 -9.14 -3.43 -9.60
C SER A 81 -7.97 -4.20 -10.20
N GLU A 82 -7.13 -3.49 -10.95
CA GLU A 82 -5.93 -3.97 -11.64
C GLU A 82 -4.88 -4.52 -10.68
N ILE A 83 -5.01 -4.28 -9.37
CA ILE A 83 -4.18 -4.94 -8.37
C ILE A 83 -4.21 -6.47 -8.50
N GLY A 84 -5.34 -7.06 -8.91
CA GLY A 84 -5.48 -8.50 -9.10
C GLY A 84 -4.57 -9.08 -10.20
N GLN A 85 -4.05 -8.24 -11.10
CA GLN A 85 -3.11 -8.65 -12.15
C GLN A 85 -1.69 -8.88 -11.63
N LEU A 86 -1.38 -8.46 -10.41
CA LEU A 86 -0.06 -8.58 -9.80
C LEU A 86 0.17 -9.99 -9.21
N THR A 87 0.14 -11.00 -10.06
CA THR A 87 0.15 -12.41 -9.63
C THR A 87 1.44 -12.85 -8.92
N GLU A 88 2.52 -12.08 -8.99
CA GLU A 88 3.79 -12.32 -8.29
C GLU A 88 3.91 -11.53 -6.97
N LEU A 89 2.88 -10.77 -6.58
CA LEU A 89 2.94 -9.92 -5.40
C LEU A 89 2.95 -10.75 -4.12
N THR A 90 4.08 -10.74 -3.42
CA THR A 90 4.26 -11.50 -2.17
C THR A 90 4.03 -10.66 -0.92
N SER A 91 4.15 -9.33 -1.02
CA SER A 91 4.03 -8.39 0.10
C SER A 91 3.28 -7.13 -0.29
N LEU A 92 2.21 -6.82 0.45
CA LEU A 92 1.43 -5.59 0.34
C LEU A 92 1.36 -4.90 1.71
N ASN A 93 1.78 -3.64 1.77
CA ASN A 93 1.74 -2.83 2.99
C ASN A 93 1.10 -1.48 2.71
N LEU A 94 -0.04 -1.21 3.35
CA LEU A 94 -0.80 0.04 3.29
C LEU A 94 -0.83 0.75 4.66
N SER A 95 0.16 0.51 5.51
CA SER A 95 0.13 1.02 6.88
C SER A 95 0.13 2.55 6.94
N ARG A 96 -0.64 3.09 7.88
CA ARG A 96 -0.78 4.53 8.15
C ARG A 96 -1.38 5.33 6.98
N CYS A 97 -2.07 4.65 6.06
CA CYS A 97 -2.91 5.28 5.04
C CYS A 97 -4.31 5.56 5.62
N ILE A 98 -4.44 6.57 6.49
CA ILE A 98 -5.61 6.75 7.37
C ILE A 98 -6.98 6.90 6.68
N GLN A 99 -7.04 7.29 5.40
CA GLN A 99 -8.28 7.37 4.63
C GLN A 99 -8.58 6.11 3.81
N PHE A 100 -7.76 5.05 3.91
CA PHE A 100 -7.99 3.80 3.21
C PHE A 100 -9.20 3.10 3.79
N THR A 101 -10.17 2.77 2.93
CA THR A 101 -11.50 2.32 3.39
C THR A 101 -11.74 0.83 3.17
N THR A 102 -11.33 0.30 2.02
CA THR A 102 -11.59 -1.08 1.63
C THR A 102 -10.55 -1.61 0.65
N LEU A 103 -10.39 -2.92 0.64
CA LEU A 103 -9.73 -3.62 -0.45
C LEU A 103 -10.75 -3.92 -1.57
N PRO A 104 -10.35 -3.89 -2.84
CA PRO A 104 -11.18 -4.38 -3.94
C PRO A 104 -11.31 -5.91 -3.87
N SER A 105 -12.37 -6.49 -4.45
CA SER A 105 -12.60 -7.94 -4.54
C SER A 105 -11.44 -8.68 -5.21
N GLU A 106 -10.78 -8.01 -6.14
CA GLU A 106 -9.65 -8.49 -6.92
C GLU A 106 -8.42 -8.82 -6.06
N ILE A 107 -8.41 -8.42 -4.78
CA ILE A 107 -7.40 -8.88 -3.82
C ILE A 107 -7.33 -10.41 -3.77
N GLY A 108 -8.46 -11.12 -3.94
CA GLY A 108 -8.48 -12.59 -3.95
C GLY A 108 -7.69 -13.23 -5.10
N GLN A 109 -7.33 -12.46 -6.13
CA GLN A 109 -6.51 -12.95 -7.25
C GLN A 109 -5.02 -13.04 -6.88
N LEU A 110 -4.60 -12.38 -5.78
CA LEU A 110 -3.22 -12.36 -5.31
C LEU A 110 -2.83 -13.64 -4.56
N THR A 111 -2.92 -14.77 -5.25
CA THR A 111 -2.70 -16.11 -4.66
C THR A 111 -1.28 -16.35 -4.16
N THR A 112 -0.29 -15.51 -4.52
CA THR A 112 1.09 -15.55 -4.04
C THR A 112 1.36 -14.62 -2.85
N LEU A 113 0.35 -13.83 -2.43
CA LEU A 113 0.51 -12.85 -1.35
C LEU A 113 0.71 -13.56 -0.02
N THR A 114 1.90 -13.39 0.55
CA THR A 114 2.28 -14.00 1.83
C THR A 114 2.09 -13.06 3.01
N LYS A 115 2.14 -11.75 2.75
CA LYS A 115 2.10 -10.70 3.77
C LYS A 115 1.19 -9.56 3.35
N LEU A 116 0.20 -9.27 4.20
CA LEU A 116 -0.71 -8.14 4.08
C LEU A 116 -0.68 -7.31 5.37
N VAL A 117 -0.33 -6.03 5.26
CA VAL A 117 -0.26 -5.10 6.40
C VAL A 117 -1.19 -3.91 6.15
N LEU A 118 -2.18 -3.77 7.02
CA LEU A 118 -3.19 -2.72 7.01
C LEU A 118 -3.25 -2.02 8.38
N ALA A 119 -2.09 -1.81 9.02
CA ALA A 119 -2.03 -1.23 10.36
C ALA A 119 -2.22 0.30 10.33
N TYR A 120 -3.13 0.82 11.15
CA TYR A 120 -3.39 2.26 11.28
C TYR A 120 -3.05 2.74 12.68
N LEU A 121 -2.73 4.02 12.85
CA LEU A 121 -2.58 4.60 14.19
C LEU A 121 -3.93 4.97 14.82
N TYR A 122 -4.92 5.27 13.98
CA TYR A 122 -6.26 5.70 14.37
C TYR A 122 -7.23 5.22 13.28
N CYS A 123 -8.01 4.16 13.52
CA CYS A 123 -9.10 3.78 12.60
C CYS A 123 -10.35 4.58 12.97
N GLU A 124 -10.56 5.75 12.35
CA GLU A 124 -11.86 6.44 12.40
C GLU A 124 -12.88 5.81 11.43
N HIS A 125 -12.39 5.07 10.43
CA HIS A 125 -13.20 4.34 9.46
C HIS A 125 -13.09 2.84 9.68
N LEU A 126 -14.23 2.16 9.71
CA LEU A 126 -14.30 0.71 9.85
C LEU A 126 -13.82 0.08 8.52
N MET A 127 -12.62 -0.49 8.51
CA MET A 127 -12.15 -1.26 7.36
C MET A 127 -12.89 -2.60 7.33
N VAL A 128 -13.74 -2.80 6.32
CA VAL A 128 -14.36 -4.09 6.04
C VAL A 128 -13.46 -4.84 5.06
N LEU A 129 -12.98 -6.00 5.47
CA LEU A 129 -12.26 -6.89 4.56
C LEU A 129 -13.26 -7.56 3.61
N PRO A 130 -13.01 -7.58 2.30
CA PRO A 130 -13.86 -8.30 1.36
C PRO A 130 -13.75 -9.82 1.62
N PRO A 131 -14.81 -10.61 1.34
CA PRO A 131 -14.79 -12.06 1.55
C PRO A 131 -13.68 -12.77 0.77
N GLU A 132 -13.23 -12.20 -0.33
CA GLU A 132 -12.13 -12.65 -1.19
C GLU A 132 -10.76 -12.66 -0.47
N ILE A 133 -10.64 -12.08 0.73
CA ILE A 133 -9.49 -12.35 1.61
C ILE A 133 -9.33 -13.86 1.89
N GLY A 134 -10.42 -14.63 1.87
CA GLY A 134 -10.39 -16.08 1.98
C GLY A 134 -9.68 -16.79 0.81
N ASP A 135 -9.53 -16.12 -0.33
CA ASP A 135 -8.89 -16.68 -1.53
C ASP A 135 -7.36 -16.51 -1.51
N LEU A 136 -6.82 -15.75 -0.55
CA LEU A 136 -5.39 -15.56 -0.33
C LEU A 136 -4.73 -16.80 0.30
N THR A 137 -4.67 -17.89 -0.47
CA THR A 137 -4.22 -19.20 0.00
C THR A 137 -2.77 -19.25 0.48
N ALA A 138 -1.89 -18.35 0.02
CA ALA A 138 -0.50 -18.24 0.46
C ALA A 138 -0.29 -17.29 1.66
N LEU A 139 -1.33 -16.64 2.16
CA LEU A 139 -1.21 -15.63 3.21
C LEU A 139 -0.77 -16.25 4.53
N THR A 140 0.39 -15.83 5.04
CA THR A 140 0.94 -16.30 6.32
C THR A 140 0.94 -15.22 7.39
N SER A 141 0.88 -13.94 6.98
CA SER A 141 0.93 -12.79 7.87
C SER A 141 -0.13 -11.77 7.47
N LEU A 142 -1.12 -11.58 8.34
CA LEU A 142 -2.12 -10.52 8.23
C LEU A 142 -2.03 -9.61 9.46
N ASP A 143 -1.61 -8.36 9.28
CA ASP A 143 -1.52 -7.36 10.35
C ASP A 143 -2.60 -6.28 10.18
N LEU A 144 -3.53 -6.24 11.13
CA LEU A 144 -4.65 -5.30 11.20
C LEU A 144 -4.58 -4.41 12.46
N LYS A 145 -3.39 -4.28 13.08
CA LYS A 145 -3.23 -3.59 14.37
C LYS A 145 -3.84 -2.19 14.38
N ASP A 146 -4.41 -1.85 15.54
CA ASP A 146 -5.05 -0.57 15.89
C ASP A 146 -6.28 -0.15 15.05
N CYS A 147 -6.87 -1.08 14.29
CA CYS A 147 -8.30 -1.02 14.01
C CYS A 147 -9.12 -1.46 15.21
N ARG A 148 -9.15 -0.60 16.24
CA ARG A 148 -10.06 -0.77 17.36
C ARG A 148 -11.48 -0.52 16.87
N ARG A 149 -12.29 -1.57 16.99
CA ARG A 149 -13.75 -1.55 16.88
C ARG A 149 -14.32 -0.31 17.58
N GLY A 150 -15.07 0.50 16.84
CA GLY A 150 -16.19 1.24 17.41
C GLY A 150 -17.26 0.26 17.88
#